data_AF-A0A5B8MFW7-F1
#
_entry.id   AF-A0A5B8MFW7-F1
#
_cell.length_a   1.000
_cell.length_b   1.000
_cell.length_c   1.000
_cell.angle_alpha   90.00
_cell.angle_beta   90.00
_cell.angle_gamma   90.00
#
_symmetry.space_group_name_H-M   'P 1'
#
loop_
_entity.id
_entity.type
_entity.pdbx_description
1 polymer ?
#
loop_
_entity_poly.entity_id
_entity_poly.type
_entity_poly.pdbx_seq_one_letter_code
_entity_poly.pdbx_strand_id
1 'polypeptide(L)'
;MAGGSAKKLAKENGARLALLRKVIVSSEFAHFVGTVAVTRTAKPMEMHTPKGWVFLSIINLLAWFSLSFLGTVAGNGTSLLPVNLRTGTRAPAWWIENLQDLIFLIGGCNFFTVLSMKWGIAIFGLIPLYVSYLIALAIKDYLFSQASNRGVEAEEQAPEAQARKGSKKRMKVSKNRTR
;
A
#
# COMPACT_ATOMS: atom_id res chain seq x y z
N MET A 1 -26.30 -12.27 2.11
CA MET A 1 -24.94 -12.86 2.25
C MET A 1 -23.79 -11.81 2.21
N ALA A 2 -24.01 -10.55 2.62
CA ALA A 2 -22.99 -9.48 2.52
C ALA A 2 -21.88 -9.52 3.60
N GLY A 3 -22.07 -10.25 4.71
CA GLY A 3 -21.15 -10.24 5.84
C GLY A 3 -19.83 -11.01 5.65
N GLY A 4 -19.74 -11.90 4.65
CA GLY A 4 -18.53 -12.69 4.39
C GLY A 4 -17.38 -11.87 3.81
N SER A 5 -17.69 -10.90 2.94
CA SER A 5 -16.70 -10.06 2.25
C SER A 5 -16.04 -9.07 3.21
N ALA A 6 -16.83 -8.41 4.07
CA ALA A 6 -16.32 -7.43 5.04
C ALA A 6 -15.41 -8.08 6.09
N LYS A 7 -15.77 -9.27 6.61
CA LYS A 7 -14.93 -10.01 7.57
C LYS A 7 -13.61 -10.47 6.94
N LYS A 8 -13.64 -10.90 5.67
CA LYS A 8 -12.43 -11.27 4.93
C LYS A 8 -11.50 -10.07 4.76
N LEU A 9 -12.04 -8.93 4.32
CA LEU A 9 -11.29 -7.69 4.13
C LEU A 9 -10.66 -7.19 5.45
N ALA A 10 -11.41 -7.20 6.55
CA ALA A 10 -10.90 -6.82 7.86
C ALA A 10 -9.73 -7.72 8.31
N LYS A 11 -9.83 -9.03 8.06
CA LYS A 11 -8.76 -9.99 8.35
C LYS A 11 -7.50 -9.71 7.51
N GLU A 12 -7.67 -9.46 6.21
CA GLU A 12 -6.57 -9.14 5.29
C GLU A 12 -5.88 -7.83 5.67
N ASN A 13 -6.65 -6.78 5.94
CA ASN A 13 -6.13 -5.50 6.42
C ASN A 13 -5.39 -5.65 7.75
N GLY A 14 -5.95 -6.41 8.70
CA GLY A 14 -5.32 -6.69 9.98
C GLY A 14 -3.98 -7.42 9.82
N ALA A 15 -3.92 -8.42 8.94
CA ALA A 15 -2.66 -9.11 8.62
C ALA A 15 -1.62 -8.16 8.00
N ARG A 16 -2.06 -7.26 7.12
CA ARG A 16 -1.16 -6.29 6.49
C ARG A 16 -0.61 -5.27 7.48
N LEU A 17 -1.45 -4.70 8.35
CA LEU A 17 -1.01 -3.79 9.41
C LEU A 17 -0.07 -4.49 10.40
N ALA A 18 -0.33 -5.76 10.72
CA ALA A 18 0.55 -6.55 11.56
C ALA A 18 1.92 -6.76 10.91
N LEU A 19 1.98 -7.00 9.60
CA LEU A 19 3.24 -7.08 8.86
C LEU A 19 4.01 -5.75 8.91
N LEU A 20 3.35 -4.63 8.60
CA LEU A 20 3.99 -3.30 8.64
C LEU A 20 4.51 -2.95 10.03
N ARG A 21 3.75 -3.28 11.08
CA ARG A 21 4.20 -3.12 12.47
C ARG A 21 5.43 -3.98 12.77
N LYS A 22 5.44 -5.25 12.32
CA LYS A 22 6.60 -6.14 12.50
C LYS A 22 7.84 -5.57 11.83
N VAL A 23 7.72 -5.01 10.62
CA VAL A 23 8.83 -4.37 9.91
C VAL A 23 9.46 -3.28 10.76
N ILE A 24 8.66 -2.31 11.23
CA ILE A 24 9.14 -1.19 12.07
C ILE A 24 9.83 -1.71 13.34
N VAL A 25 9.18 -2.61 14.07
CA VAL A 25 9.75 -3.13 15.33
C VAL A 25 11.04 -3.91 15.07
N SER A 26 11.07 -4.72 14.01
CA SER A 26 12.26 -5.51 13.66
C SER A 26 13.42 -4.64 13.20
N SER A 27 13.16 -3.56 12.46
CA SER A 27 14.21 -2.63 12.01
C SER A 27 14.76 -1.82 13.18
N GLU A 28 13.91 -1.36 14.10
CA GLU A 28 14.34 -0.70 15.33
C GLU A 28 15.18 -1.61 16.22
N PHE A 29 14.74 -2.86 16.40
CA PHE A 29 15.49 -3.84 17.17
C PHE A 29 16.84 -4.16 16.54
N ALA A 30 16.87 -4.42 15.23
CA ALA A 30 18.12 -4.64 14.50
C ALA A 30 19.04 -3.42 14.56
N HIS A 31 18.48 -2.21 14.48
CA HIS A 31 19.22 -0.96 14.62
C HIS A 31 19.86 -0.85 16.00
N PHE A 32 19.09 -1.08 17.07
CA PHE A 32 19.59 -1.03 18.44
C PHE A 32 20.72 -2.04 18.67
N VAL A 33 20.49 -3.31 18.32
CA VAL A 33 21.50 -4.38 18.48
C VAL A 33 22.76 -4.07 17.67
N GLY A 34 22.60 -3.66 16.40
CA GLY A 34 23.71 -3.29 15.53
C GLY A 34 24.51 -2.10 16.08
N THR A 35 23.81 -1.08 16.57
CA THR A 35 24.46 0.11 17.15
C THR A 35 25.24 -0.26 18.40
N VAL A 36 24.66 -1.05 19.32
CA VAL A 36 25.38 -1.54 20.51
C VAL A 36 26.61 -2.37 20.12
N ALA A 37 26.52 -3.19 19.08
CA ALA A 37 27.66 -3.98 18.61
C ALA A 37 28.79 -3.10 18.06
N VAL A 38 28.46 -2.00 17.39
CA VAL A 38 29.43 -1.05 16.82
C VAL A 38 30.02 -0.13 17.88
N THR A 39 29.19 0.47 18.73
CA THR A 39 29.60 1.48 19.72
C THR A 39 30.10 0.87 21.03
N ARG A 40 29.81 -0.43 21.26
CA ARG A 40 30.14 -1.18 22.48
C ARG A 40 29.54 -0.57 23.76
N THR A 41 28.48 0.24 23.63
CA THR A 41 27.80 0.90 24.75
C THR A 41 26.29 0.79 24.60
N ALA A 42 25.60 0.60 25.73
CA ALA A 42 24.14 0.60 25.81
C ALA A 42 23.58 1.97 26.23
N LYS A 43 24.44 2.99 26.43
CA LYS A 43 24.02 4.33 26.84
C LYS A 43 23.47 5.10 25.63
N PRO A 44 22.20 5.55 25.65
CA PRO A 44 21.57 6.20 24.50
C PRO A 44 22.34 7.43 23.99
N MET A 45 22.86 8.27 24.90
CA MET A 45 23.59 9.48 24.53
C MET A 45 24.91 9.21 23.78
N GLU A 46 25.47 8.01 23.90
CA GLU A 46 26.72 7.60 23.25
C GLU A 46 26.46 6.83 21.95
N MET A 47 25.21 6.42 21.68
CA MET A 47 24.85 5.66 20.47
C MET A 47 24.80 6.52 19.21
N HIS A 48 24.32 7.76 19.34
CA HIS A 48 24.19 8.70 18.23
C HIS A 48 24.52 10.12 18.64
N THR A 49 24.98 10.91 17.67
CA THR A 49 25.09 12.37 17.84
C THR A 49 23.70 12.99 18.02
N PRO A 50 23.58 14.21 18.61
CA PRO A 50 22.30 14.90 18.73
C PRO A 50 21.55 15.04 17.39
N LYS A 51 22.28 15.31 16.29
CA LYS A 51 21.69 15.40 14.95
C LYS A 51 21.17 14.04 14.46
N GLY A 52 21.89 12.96 14.76
CA GLY A 52 21.45 11.59 14.46
C GLY A 52 20.17 11.23 15.21
N TRP A 53 20.10 11.56 16.51
CA TRP A 53 18.89 11.36 17.30
C TRP A 53 17.69 12.11 16.75
N VAL A 54 17.86 13.38 16.36
CA VAL A 54 16.77 14.16 15.74
C VAL A 54 16.31 13.53 14.43
N PHE A 55 17.25 13.12 13.56
CA PHE A 55 16.91 12.44 12.31
C PHE A 55 16.14 11.14 12.55
N LEU A 56 16.64 10.26 13.42
CA LEU A 56 15.98 8.99 13.78
C LEU A 56 14.59 9.21 14.41
N SER A 57 14.43 10.29 15.18
CA SER A 57 13.13 10.65 15.77
C SER A 57 12.13 11.05 14.69
N ILE A 58 12.54 11.87 13.72
CA ILE A 58 11.68 12.32 12.62
C ILE A 58 11.21 11.13 11.78
N ILE A 59 12.12 10.24 11.38
CA ILE A 59 11.76 9.09 10.53
C ILE A 59 10.84 8.12 11.27
N ASN A 60 11.04 7.90 12.56
CA ASN A 60 10.17 7.03 13.36
C ASN A 60 8.80 7.66 13.63
N LEU A 61 8.72 8.97 13.84
CA LEU A 61 7.44 9.69 13.89
C LEU A 61 6.68 9.57 12.57
N LEU A 62 7.38 9.67 11.43
CA LEU A 62 6.77 9.49 10.12
C LEU A 62 6.22 8.07 9.94
N ALA A 63 6.98 7.03 10.30
CA ALA A 63 6.51 5.65 10.24
C ALA A 63 5.28 5.41 11.14
N TRP A 64 5.30 5.95 12.36
CA TRP A 64 4.17 5.87 13.28
C TRP A 64 2.92 6.56 12.72
N PHE A 65 3.07 7.76 12.15
CA PHE A 65 1.98 8.49 11.52
C PHE A 65 1.40 7.69 10.34
N SER A 66 2.25 7.21 9.42
CA SER A 66 1.83 6.41 8.27
C SER A 66 1.08 5.14 8.70
N LEU A 67 1.60 4.41 9.69
CA LEU A 67 0.94 3.20 10.20
C LEU A 67 -0.42 3.51 10.84
N SER A 68 -0.50 4.59 11.63
CA SER A 68 -1.75 5.02 12.28
C SER A 68 -2.80 5.43 11.25
N PHE A 69 -2.38 6.19 10.24
CA PHE A 69 -3.25 6.60 9.14
C PHE A 69 -3.78 5.41 8.34
N LEU A 70 -2.91 4.45 7.98
CA LEU A 70 -3.33 3.20 7.32
C LEU A 70 -4.30 2.39 8.20
N GLY A 71 -4.13 2.42 9.52
CA GLY A 71 -5.07 1.82 10.48
C GLY A 71 -6.47 2.42 10.38
N THR A 72 -6.57 3.75 10.36
CA THR A 72 -7.85 4.47 10.18
C THR A 72 -8.50 4.16 8.83
N VAL A 73 -7.70 4.17 7.76
CA VAL A 73 -8.14 3.85 6.39
C VAL A 73 -8.67 2.41 6.30
N ALA A 74 -7.97 1.45 6.91
CA ALA A 74 -8.42 0.07 7.01
C ALA A 74 -9.72 -0.08 7.82
N GLY A 75 -9.86 0.67 8.92
CA GLY A 75 -11.06 0.69 9.76
C GLY A 75 -12.31 1.18 9.01
N ASN A 76 -12.11 2.09 8.05
CA ASN A 76 -13.17 2.60 7.16
C ASN A 76 -13.51 1.64 6.01
N GLY A 77 -12.92 0.45 5.96
CA GLY A 77 -13.22 -0.57 4.95
C GLY A 77 -12.46 -0.40 3.63
N THR A 78 -11.42 0.44 3.60
CA THR A 78 -10.52 0.53 2.45
C THR A 78 -9.50 -0.61 2.49
N SER A 79 -9.27 -1.26 1.34
CA SER A 79 -8.30 -2.35 1.20
C SER A 79 -6.87 -1.84 1.23
N LEU A 80 -6.02 -2.48 2.03
CA LEU A 80 -4.57 -2.24 2.06
C LEU A 80 -3.77 -3.23 1.19
N LEU A 81 -4.42 -4.26 0.64
CA LEU A 81 -3.74 -5.22 -0.24
C LEU A 81 -3.31 -4.55 -1.55
N PRO A 82 -2.09 -4.82 -2.04
CA PRO A 82 -1.60 -4.26 -3.29
C PRO A 82 -2.43 -4.76 -4.50
N VAL A 83 -2.47 -3.94 -5.55
CA VAL A 83 -3.21 -4.18 -6.81
C VAL A 83 -2.95 -5.57 -7.36
N ASN A 84 -1.68 -5.99 -7.33
CA ASN A 84 -1.19 -7.25 -7.91
C ASN A 84 -1.74 -8.50 -7.21
N LEU A 85 -2.20 -8.37 -5.96
CA LEU A 85 -2.74 -9.46 -5.15
C LEU A 85 -4.27 -9.51 -5.17
N ARG A 86 -4.93 -8.60 -5.91
CA ARG A 86 -6.39 -8.51 -5.92
C ARG A 86 -6.97 -9.04 -7.24
N THR A 87 -7.68 -10.16 -7.17
CA THR A 87 -8.61 -10.59 -8.21
C THR A 87 -9.93 -9.82 -8.07
N GLY A 88 -10.03 -8.62 -8.66
CA GLY A 88 -11.29 -7.87 -8.76
C GLY A 88 -11.20 -6.34 -8.56
N THR A 89 -12.15 -5.64 -9.17
CA THR A 89 -12.27 -4.22 -9.58
C THR A 89 -12.17 -3.10 -8.52
N ARG A 90 -11.47 -3.28 -7.40
CA ARG A 90 -11.11 -2.16 -6.52
C ARG A 90 -9.65 -2.23 -6.15
N ALA A 91 -8.76 -1.80 -7.03
CA ALA A 91 -7.36 -1.53 -6.65
C ALA A 91 -7.32 -0.71 -5.35
N PRO A 92 -6.39 -0.96 -4.40
CA PRO A 92 -6.07 0.05 -3.40
C PRO A 92 -5.77 1.36 -4.13
N ALA A 93 -6.13 2.49 -3.51
CA ALA A 93 -5.69 3.76 -4.07
C ALA A 93 -4.15 3.75 -4.09
N TRP A 94 -3.54 4.12 -5.21
CA TRP A 94 -2.09 4.09 -5.44
C TRP A 94 -1.27 4.70 -4.28
N TRP A 95 -1.79 5.74 -3.62
CA TRP A 95 -1.16 6.36 -2.45
C TRP A 95 -1.04 5.43 -1.23
N ILE A 96 -1.93 4.43 -1.08
CA ILE A 96 -1.90 3.43 -0.01
C ILE A 96 -0.68 2.52 -0.16
N GLU A 97 -0.34 2.14 -1.39
CA GLU A 97 0.85 1.35 -1.67
C GLU A 97 2.10 2.17 -1.37
N ASN A 98 2.14 3.43 -1.83
CA ASN A 98 3.26 4.34 -1.57
C ASN A 98 3.49 4.59 -0.07
N LEU A 99 2.42 4.68 0.73
CA LEU A 99 2.55 4.80 2.19
C LEU A 99 3.10 3.54 2.85
N GLN A 100 2.82 2.36 2.29
CA GLN A 100 3.39 1.11 2.78
C GLN A 100 4.87 1.02 2.41
N ASP A 101 5.21 1.38 1.17
CA ASP A 101 6.60 1.42 0.69
C ASP A 101 7.43 2.42 1.49
N LEU A 102 6.84 3.56 1.88
CA LEU A 102 7.46 4.51 2.79
C LEU A 102 7.81 3.87 4.14
N ILE A 103 6.93 3.05 4.72
CA ILE A 103 7.21 2.33 5.97
C ILE A 103 8.37 1.35 5.78
N PHE A 104 8.43 0.62 4.66
CA PHE A 104 9.57 -0.26 4.36
C PHE A 104 10.87 0.52 4.18
N LEU A 105 10.82 1.67 3.51
CA LEU A 105 11.98 2.52 3.26
C LEU A 105 12.51 3.15 4.55
N ILE A 106 11.62 3.51 5.49
CA ILE A 106 12.01 3.94 6.84
C ILE A 106 12.66 2.77 7.60
N GLY A 107 12.09 1.57 7.51
CA GLY A 107 12.71 0.37 8.09
C GLY A 107 14.13 0.13 7.54
N GLY A 108 14.33 0.34 6.24
CA GLY A 108 15.64 0.35 5.60
C GLY A 108 16.56 1.44 6.15
N CYS A 109 16.07 2.68 6.26
CA CYS A 109 16.82 3.80 6.84
C CYS A 109 17.32 3.48 8.25
N ASN A 110 16.45 2.94 9.11
CA ASN A 110 16.82 2.52 10.46
C ASN A 110 17.91 1.44 10.41
N PHE A 111 17.82 0.46 9.52
CA PHE A 111 18.87 -0.55 9.39
C PHE A 111 20.22 0.04 8.93
N PHE A 112 20.22 0.88 7.88
CA PHE A 112 21.47 1.40 7.28
C PHE A 112 22.15 2.49 8.12
N THR A 113 21.43 3.19 8.98
CA THR A 113 22.02 4.16 9.91
C THR A 113 22.96 3.51 10.93
N VAL A 114 22.86 2.20 11.17
CA VAL A 114 23.86 1.44 11.94
C VAL A 114 25.25 1.51 11.30
N LEU A 115 25.31 1.39 9.96
CA LEU A 115 26.56 1.37 9.21
C LEU A 115 27.09 2.79 9.02
N SER A 116 26.23 3.71 8.61
CA SER A 116 26.56 5.13 8.58
C SER A 116 25.31 5.99 8.40
N MET A 117 25.27 7.11 9.13
CA MET A 117 24.18 8.08 9.03
C MET A 117 24.02 8.65 7.62
N LYS A 118 25.11 8.72 6.82
CA LYS A 118 25.06 9.19 5.43
C LYS A 118 24.23 8.25 4.55
N TRP A 119 24.30 6.94 4.78
CA TRP A 119 23.52 5.96 4.03
C TRP A 119 22.03 6.05 4.38
N GLY A 120 21.71 6.21 5.67
CA GLY A 120 20.33 6.49 6.10
C GLY A 120 19.76 7.73 5.44
N ILE A 121 20.50 8.83 5.46
CA ILE A 121 20.09 10.08 4.80
C ILE A 121 19.94 9.90 3.29
N ALA A 122 20.84 9.19 2.62
CA ALA A 122 20.77 8.93 1.19
C ALA A 122 19.50 8.15 0.81
N ILE A 123 19.19 7.08 1.57
CA ILE A 123 17.97 6.28 1.39
C ILE A 123 16.73 7.13 1.68
N PHE A 124 16.75 7.94 2.73
CA PHE A 124 15.65 8.85 3.04
C PHE A 124 15.48 9.92 1.94
N GLY A 125 16.56 10.37 1.31
CA GLY A 125 16.53 11.26 0.16
C GLY A 125 15.87 10.66 -1.09
N LEU A 126 15.72 9.33 -1.16
CA LEU A 126 14.93 8.69 -2.21
C LEU A 126 13.43 8.93 -2.04
N ILE A 127 12.95 9.24 -0.83
CA ILE A 127 11.53 9.54 -0.57
C ILE A 127 11.06 10.75 -1.38
N PRO A 128 11.66 11.96 -1.25
CA PRO A 128 11.22 13.10 -2.04
C PRO A 128 11.40 12.87 -3.54
N LEU A 129 12.47 12.19 -3.98
CA LEU A 129 12.65 11.81 -5.38
C LEU A 129 11.52 10.93 -5.90
N TYR A 130 11.13 9.92 -5.12
CA TYR A 130 10.03 9.02 -5.44
C TYR A 130 8.69 9.75 -5.46
N VAL A 131 8.43 10.62 -4.49
CA VAL A 131 7.24 11.48 -4.47
C VAL A 131 7.21 12.42 -5.68
N SER A 132 8.33 13.04 -6.04
CA SER A 132 8.44 13.87 -7.24
C SER A 132 8.18 13.08 -8.52
N TYR A 133 8.70 11.86 -8.62
CA TYR A 133 8.42 10.96 -9.74
C TYR A 133 6.93 10.64 -9.86
N LEU A 134 6.27 10.33 -8.74
CA LEU A 134 4.83 10.06 -8.70
C LEU A 134 3.99 11.29 -9.06
N ILE A 135 4.37 12.47 -8.58
CA ILE A 135 3.74 13.73 -8.97
C ILE A 135 3.92 13.99 -10.47
N ALA A 136 5.12 13.75 -11.01
CA ALA A 136 5.38 13.90 -12.44
C ALA A 136 4.53 12.95 -13.29
N LEU A 137 4.36 11.70 -12.86
CA LEU A 137 3.43 10.76 -13.50
C LEU A 137 1.98 11.25 -13.42
N ALA A 138 1.52 11.72 -12.26
CA ALA A 138 0.16 12.23 -12.10
C ALA A 138 -0.10 13.48 -12.97
N ILE A 139 0.87 14.39 -13.06
CA ILE A 139 0.80 15.57 -13.94
C ILE A 139 0.80 15.14 -15.40
N LYS A 140 1.68 14.21 -15.80
CA LYS A 140 1.69 13.64 -17.15
C LYS A 140 0.32 13.04 -17.48
N ASP A 141 -0.22 12.20 -16.62
CA ASP A 141 -1.53 11.57 -16.83
C ASP A 141 -2.63 12.64 -16.95
N TYR A 142 -2.64 13.66 -16.09
CA TYR A 142 -3.59 14.77 -16.18
C TYR A 142 -3.48 15.59 -17.49
N LEU A 143 -2.26 15.89 -17.92
CA LEU A 143 -2.00 16.68 -19.14
C LEU A 143 -2.28 15.88 -20.42
N PHE A 144 -1.97 14.58 -20.44
CA PHE A 144 -2.12 13.73 -21.61
C PHE A 144 -3.46 12.94 -21.64
N SER A 145 -4.19 12.83 -20.53
CA SER A 145 -5.57 12.32 -20.54
C SER A 145 -6.54 13.31 -21.19
N GLN A 146 -6.26 14.62 -21.12
CA GLN A 146 -7.02 15.61 -21.89
C GLN A 146 -6.79 15.51 -23.41
N ALA A 147 -5.66 14.95 -23.85
CA ALA A 147 -5.41 14.68 -25.26
C ALA A 147 -6.12 13.39 -25.74
N SER A 148 -6.34 12.42 -24.85
CA SER A 148 -7.04 11.15 -25.18
C SER A 148 -8.56 11.28 -25.19
N ASN A 149 -9.15 12.24 -24.46
CA ASN A 149 -10.61 12.42 -24.43
C ASN A 149 -11.18 13.16 -25.66
N ARG A 150 -10.35 13.52 -26.65
CA ARG A 150 -10.84 13.92 -28.00
C ARG A 150 -10.75 12.81 -29.04
N GLY A 151 -10.21 11.64 -28.69
CA GLY A 151 -10.00 10.53 -29.63
C GLY A 151 -10.75 9.24 -29.33
N VAL A 152 -11.43 9.11 -28.18
CA VAL A 152 -12.11 7.87 -27.76
C VAL A 152 -13.64 8.00 -27.74
N GLU A 153 -14.20 9.19 -27.98
CA GLU A 153 -15.67 9.38 -28.10
C GLU A 153 -16.23 9.15 -29.52
N ALA A 154 -15.43 8.70 -30.49
CA ALA A 154 -15.87 8.55 -31.88
C ALA A 154 -16.21 7.12 -32.33
N GLU A 155 -16.05 6.08 -31.48
CA GLU A 155 -16.24 4.70 -31.95
C GLU A 155 -16.83 3.73 -30.92
N GLU A 156 -17.88 4.10 -30.18
CA GLU A 156 -18.78 3.07 -29.59
C GLU A 156 -20.18 3.59 -29.23
N GLN A 157 -20.89 4.14 -30.21
CA GLN A 157 -22.36 4.25 -30.31
C GLN A 157 -22.64 4.72 -31.74
N ALA A 158 -23.31 3.99 -32.64
CA ALA A 158 -24.56 3.23 -32.51
C ALA A 158 -24.76 2.30 -33.76
N PRO A 159 -25.99 1.91 -34.18
CA PRO A 159 -26.61 0.60 -33.98
C PRO A 159 -26.97 -0.14 -35.30
N GLU A 160 -27.38 -1.41 -35.23
CA GLU A 160 -28.38 -2.12 -36.08
C GLU A 160 -28.13 -3.65 -36.00
N ALA A 161 -28.98 -4.45 -35.36
CA ALA A 161 -30.29 -4.95 -35.80
C ALA A 161 -30.23 -6.24 -36.66
N GLN A 162 -30.87 -7.30 -36.11
CA GLN A 162 -31.54 -8.44 -36.77
C GLN A 162 -30.77 -9.70 -37.18
N ALA A 163 -30.97 -10.76 -36.39
CA ALA A 163 -31.71 -11.99 -36.78
C ALA A 163 -32.06 -12.79 -35.50
N ARG A 164 -33.32 -12.77 -34.98
CA ARG A 164 -34.45 -13.69 -35.28
C ARG A 164 -34.03 -15.17 -35.18
N LYS A 165 -34.65 -16.11 -34.47
CA LYS A 165 -35.96 -16.38 -33.82
C LYS A 165 -35.69 -17.62 -32.92
N GLY A 166 -36.18 -17.78 -31.70
CA GLY A 166 -37.58 -18.03 -31.34
C GLY A 166 -37.74 -19.42 -30.69
N SER A 167 -38.15 -19.49 -29.43
CA SER A 167 -39.14 -20.45 -28.91
C SER A 167 -39.27 -20.31 -27.39
N LYS A 168 -40.40 -19.78 -26.95
CA LYS A 168 -40.92 -19.94 -25.59
C LYS A 168 -41.56 -21.34 -25.49
N LYS A 169 -41.22 -22.14 -24.48
CA LYS A 169 -42.24 -22.93 -23.76
C LYS A 169 -41.80 -23.40 -22.37
N ARG A 170 -42.49 -22.80 -21.41
CA ARG A 170 -42.76 -23.19 -20.02
C ARG A 170 -43.21 -24.66 -19.90
N MET A 171 -42.73 -25.41 -18.90
CA MET A 171 -43.61 -26.22 -18.03
C MET A 171 -42.88 -26.76 -16.78
N LYS A 172 -43.59 -26.64 -15.64
CA LYS A 172 -43.37 -27.32 -14.35
C LYS A 172 -43.66 -28.82 -14.49
N VAL A 173 -43.17 -29.62 -13.51
CA VAL A 173 -43.77 -30.81 -12.82
C VAL A 173 -42.59 -31.72 -12.40
N SER A 174 -42.22 -31.78 -11.11
CA SER A 174 -42.73 -32.60 -9.98
C SER A 174 -42.12 -34.01 -9.88
N LYS A 175 -41.60 -34.33 -8.67
CA LYS A 175 -41.43 -35.65 -7.99
C LYS A 175 -40.66 -36.73 -8.78
N ASN A 176 -39.77 -37.55 -8.22
CA ASN A 176 -39.80 -38.25 -6.94
C ASN A 176 -38.50 -39.07 -6.75
N ARG A 177 -38.26 -39.49 -5.50
CA ARG A 177 -37.64 -40.76 -5.05
C ARG A 177 -36.13 -41.06 -5.23
N THR A 178 -35.45 -41.07 -4.08
CA THR A 178 -34.63 -42.17 -3.51
C THR A 178 -33.75 -43.02 -4.43
N ARG A 179 -32.45 -43.04 -4.11
CA ARG A 179 -31.81 -44.26 -3.62
C ARG A 179 -30.77 -43.91 -2.56
#